data_AF-A0A1G9HIL1-F1
#
_entry.id   AF-A0A1G9HIL1-F1
#
_cell.length_a   1.000
_cell.length_b   1.000
_cell.length_c   1.000
_cell.angle_alpha   90.00
_cell.angle_beta   90.00
_cell.angle_gamma   90.00
#
_symmetry.space_group_name_H-M   'P 1'
#
loop_
_entity.id
_entity.type
_entity.pdbx_description
1 polymer ?
#
loop_
_entity_poly.entity_id
_entity_poly.type
_entity_poly.pdbx_seq_one_letter_code
_entity_poly.pdbx_strand_id
1 'polypeptide(L)'
;MPVPSWTHPGLAETNRLGLSNGAQVEAVCRRLDVMLTTRLHGMVLALKNGVPVIAIDPVAGGDKVTRQARLLGWNEVFEADLVTDEAVAAALERCLSEEGRARASLVKEAATRSLADFDAEFTAALKVPAQPELRADLVPAPGRVRALRKMFKAWKRRRRRMKAG
;
A
#
# COMPACT_ATOMS: atom_id res chain seq x y z
N MET A 1 -36.33 -10.44 25.42
CA MET A 1 -35.24 -11.14 24.72
C MET A 1 -34.41 -10.10 23.99
N PRO A 2 -33.13 -9.87 24.32
CA PRO A 2 -32.31 -8.95 23.53
C PRO A 2 -31.97 -9.62 22.19
N VAL A 3 -32.16 -8.89 21.10
CA VAL A 3 -31.85 -9.35 19.73
C VAL A 3 -30.33 -9.38 19.50
N PRO A 4 -29.77 -10.38 18.80
CA PRO A 4 -28.35 -10.42 18.47
C PRO A 4 -27.92 -9.26 17.57
N SER A 5 -26.74 -8.68 17.85
CA SER A 5 -26.17 -7.46 17.22
C SER A 5 -25.75 -7.59 15.74
N TRP A 6 -26.25 -8.59 15.01
CA TRP A 6 -25.79 -8.89 13.64
C TRP A 6 -26.80 -8.51 12.55
N THR A 7 -27.84 -7.72 12.87
CA THR A 7 -28.91 -7.33 11.95
C THR A 7 -28.94 -5.83 11.62
N HIS A 8 -27.78 -5.19 11.48
CA HIS A 8 -27.69 -3.88 10.79
C HIS A 8 -26.91 -4.01 9.49
N PRO A 9 -27.57 -4.25 8.35
CA PRO A 9 -26.96 -4.05 7.05
C PRO A 9 -26.79 -2.55 6.83
N GLY A 10 -25.57 -2.01 6.92
CA GLY A 10 -25.29 -0.70 6.32
C GLY A 10 -24.24 0.22 6.95
N LEU A 11 -23.76 0.01 8.17
CA LEU A 11 -22.69 0.84 8.73
C LEU A 11 -21.48 -0.03 9.06
N ALA A 12 -20.46 0.06 8.20
CA ALA A 12 -19.13 -0.37 8.59
C ALA A 12 -18.77 0.37 9.89
N GLU A 13 -18.32 -0.39 10.89
CA GLU A 13 -17.87 0.14 12.17
C GLU A 13 -16.84 1.25 11.91
N THR A 14 -17.07 2.43 12.47
CA THR A 14 -16.18 3.57 12.27
C THR A 14 -14.84 3.27 12.92
N ASN A 15 -13.75 3.62 12.23
CA ASN A 15 -12.44 3.57 12.86
C ASN A 15 -12.34 4.65 13.96
N ARG A 16 -11.23 4.66 14.70
CA ARG A 16 -10.99 5.64 15.78
C ARG A 16 -11.05 7.12 15.37
N LEU A 17 -11.03 7.41 14.06
CA LEU A 17 -11.10 8.75 13.48
C LEU A 17 -12.51 9.07 12.93
N GLY A 18 -13.49 8.19 13.14
CA GLY A 18 -14.86 8.37 12.66
C GLY A 18 -15.07 8.02 11.18
N LEU A 19 -14.10 7.40 10.51
CA LEU A 19 -14.20 7.03 9.10
C LEU A 19 -14.78 5.62 8.96
N SER A 20 -15.82 5.46 8.15
CA SER A 20 -16.52 4.21 7.87
C SER A 20 -16.28 3.66 6.46
N ASN A 21 -15.68 4.42 5.55
CA ASN A 21 -15.41 3.93 4.19
C ASN A 21 -14.18 4.57 3.52
N GLY A 22 -13.77 4.01 2.38
CA GLY A 22 -12.62 4.47 1.60
C GLY A 22 -12.78 5.88 1.03
N ALA A 23 -14.00 6.29 0.65
CA ALA A 23 -14.24 7.63 0.12
C ALA A 23 -13.98 8.72 1.18
N GLN A 24 -14.30 8.46 2.44
CA GLN A 24 -13.98 9.37 3.54
C GLN A 24 -12.47 9.46 3.81
N VAL A 25 -11.73 8.35 3.71
CA VAL A 25 -10.25 8.36 3.78
C VAL A 25 -9.66 9.18 2.64
N GLU A 26 -10.19 9.01 1.42
CA GLU A 26 -9.76 9.75 0.24
C GLU A 26 -10.07 11.26 0.37
N ALA A 27 -11.23 11.61 0.93
CA ALA A 27 -11.61 13.00 1.21
C ALA A 27 -10.64 13.67 2.21
N VAL A 28 -10.17 12.95 3.22
CA VAL A 28 -9.11 13.44 4.12
C VAL A 28 -7.79 13.59 3.36
N CYS A 29 -7.37 12.58 2.59
CA CYS A 29 -6.14 12.64 1.81
C CYS A 29 -6.08 13.88 0.89
N ARG A 30 -7.18 14.21 0.20
CA ARG A 30 -7.26 15.38 -0.69
C ARG A 30 -7.02 16.73 -0.01
N ARG A 31 -7.12 16.78 1.32
CA ARG A 31 -6.95 18.02 2.12
C ARG A 31 -5.59 18.13 2.78
N LEU A 32 -4.73 17.12 2.61
CA LEU A 32 -3.37 17.16 3.13
C LEU A 32 -2.49 18.01 2.22
N ASP A 33 -1.57 18.76 2.82
CA ASP A 33 -0.52 19.45 2.07
C ASP A 33 0.58 18.48 1.63
N VAL A 34 0.95 17.54 2.52
CA VAL A 34 1.94 16.49 2.28
C VAL A 34 1.55 15.21 3.03
N MET A 35 1.78 14.06 2.42
CA MET A 35 1.69 12.75 3.08
C MET A 35 3.08 12.23 3.45
N LEU A 36 3.26 11.69 4.66
CA LEU A 36 4.43 10.88 5.03
C LEU A 36 3.97 9.44 5.26
N THR A 37 4.59 8.46 4.60
CA THR A 37 4.12 7.08 4.70
C THR A 37 5.19 6.04 4.44
N THR A 38 5.07 4.89 5.10
CA THR A 38 5.81 3.66 4.77
C THR A 38 5.02 2.69 3.89
N ARG A 39 3.81 3.09 3.46
CA ARG A 39 2.85 2.21 2.81
C ARG A 39 2.69 2.63 1.35
N LEU A 40 2.91 1.68 0.44
CA LEU A 40 2.63 1.84 -1.00
C LEU A 40 1.27 2.48 -1.27
N HIS A 41 0.20 2.00 -0.60
CA HIS A 41 -1.15 2.51 -0.79
C HIS A 41 -1.31 3.98 -0.33
N GLY A 42 -0.56 4.41 0.69
CA GLY A 42 -0.56 5.81 1.12
C GLY A 42 0.07 6.70 0.05
N MET A 43 1.20 6.26 -0.53
CA MET A 43 1.87 6.97 -1.62
C MET A 43 0.99 7.08 -2.87
N VAL A 44 0.43 5.95 -3.31
CA VAL A 44 -0.45 5.92 -4.50
C VAL A 44 -1.71 6.76 -4.28
N LEU A 45 -2.32 6.71 -3.08
CA LEU A 45 -3.51 7.50 -2.78
C LEU A 45 -3.22 9.00 -2.72
N ALA A 46 -2.09 9.41 -2.15
CA ALA A 46 -1.66 10.82 -2.14
C ALA A 46 -1.45 11.33 -3.58
N LEU A 47 -0.64 10.62 -4.38
CA LEU A 47 -0.35 11.00 -5.76
C LEU A 47 -1.60 10.99 -6.65
N LYS A 48 -2.50 10.02 -6.51
CA LYS A 48 -3.81 10.00 -7.19
C LYS A 48 -4.60 11.30 -6.94
N ASN A 49 -4.43 11.90 -5.77
CA ASN A 49 -5.10 13.14 -5.37
C ASN A 49 -4.28 14.40 -5.65
N GLY A 50 -3.10 14.28 -6.27
CA GLY A 50 -2.21 15.42 -6.54
C GLY A 50 -1.52 15.95 -5.28
N VAL A 51 -1.48 15.14 -4.22
CA VAL A 51 -0.85 15.50 -2.95
C VAL A 51 0.60 14.99 -2.95
N PRO A 52 1.60 15.87 -2.72
CA PRO A 52 2.99 15.47 -2.51
C PRO A 52 3.14 14.43 -1.40
N VAL A 53 4.07 13.49 -1.56
CA VAL A 53 4.30 12.42 -0.59
C VAL A 53 5.78 12.17 -0.35
N ILE A 54 6.17 12.07 0.91
CA ILE A 54 7.43 11.51 1.35
C ILE A 54 7.18 10.03 1.62
N ALA A 55 7.70 9.16 0.77
CA ALA A 55 7.55 7.72 0.91
C ALA A 55 8.84 7.10 1.48
N ILE A 56 8.70 6.23 2.48
CA ILE A 56 9.83 5.46 3.02
C ILE A 56 9.56 3.98 2.74
N ASP A 57 10.36 3.33 1.92
CA ASP A 57 10.26 1.88 1.71
C ASP A 57 10.80 1.15 2.94
N PRO A 58 9.97 0.42 3.70
CA PRO A 58 10.39 -0.27 4.92
C PRO A 58 11.19 -1.55 4.64
N VAL A 59 11.35 -1.93 3.37
CA VAL A 59 12.16 -3.08 2.98
C VAL A 59 13.59 -2.64 2.71
N ALA A 60 14.55 -3.28 3.37
CA ALA A 60 15.98 -3.05 3.17
C ALA A 60 16.37 -3.19 1.68
N GLY A 61 17.07 -2.20 1.13
CA GLY A 61 17.40 -2.13 -0.30
C GLY A 61 16.25 -1.70 -1.23
N GLY A 62 15.07 -1.37 -0.66
CA GLY A 62 13.87 -1.03 -1.39
C GLY A 62 13.14 -2.23 -2.02
N ASP A 63 11.84 -2.09 -2.23
CA ASP A 63 11.00 -3.08 -2.88
C ASP A 63 9.88 -2.34 -3.64
N LYS A 64 8.62 -2.63 -3.31
CA LYS A 64 7.45 -2.17 -4.05
C LYS A 64 7.20 -0.68 -3.95
N VAL A 65 7.60 -0.01 -2.87
CA VAL A 65 7.35 1.44 -2.73
C VAL A 65 8.32 2.18 -3.64
N THR A 66 9.61 1.88 -3.52
CA THR A 66 10.66 2.45 -4.38
C THR A 66 10.39 2.13 -5.85
N ARG A 67 10.06 0.89 -6.20
CA ARG A 67 9.74 0.50 -7.58
C ARG A 67 8.56 1.30 -8.14
N GLN A 68 7.49 1.45 -7.37
CA GLN A 68 6.30 2.18 -7.85
C GLN A 68 6.56 3.69 -7.96
N ALA A 69 7.28 4.29 -7.01
CA ALA A 69 7.66 5.69 -7.09
C ALA A 69 8.45 5.99 -8.38
N ARG A 70 9.46 5.15 -8.68
CA ARG A 70 10.24 5.24 -9.93
C ARG A 70 9.37 5.10 -11.17
N LEU A 71 8.45 4.13 -11.19
CA LEU A 71 7.52 3.94 -12.31
C LEU A 71 6.64 5.17 -12.55
N LEU A 72 6.20 5.82 -11.48
CA LEU A 72 5.39 7.04 -11.53
C LEU A 72 6.22 8.32 -11.77
N GLY A 73 7.55 8.23 -11.78
CA GLY A 73 8.43 9.40 -11.87
C GLY A 73 8.45 10.28 -10.61
N TRP A 74 8.06 9.73 -9.46
CA TRP A 74 8.09 10.42 -8.17
C TRP A 74 9.43 10.25 -7.45
N ASN A 75 9.98 11.34 -6.92
CA ASN A 75 11.37 11.40 -6.44
C ASN A 75 11.53 11.38 -4.92
N GLU A 76 10.52 11.81 -4.16
CA GLU A 76 10.59 11.86 -2.69
C GLU A 76 10.28 10.48 -2.09
N VAL A 77 11.15 9.53 -2.40
CA VAL A 77 11.11 8.14 -1.93
C VAL A 77 12.47 7.74 -1.37
N PHE A 78 12.47 7.16 -0.18
CA PHE A 78 13.67 6.84 0.59
C PHE A 78 13.66 5.39 1.04
N GLU A 79 14.85 4.83 1.23
CA GLU A 79 15.03 3.52 1.87
C GLU A 79 15.14 3.72 3.38
N ALA A 80 14.44 2.89 4.18
CA ALA A 80 14.41 3.04 5.63
C ALA A 80 15.81 3.00 6.29
N ASP A 81 16.76 2.27 5.71
CA ASP A 81 18.10 2.10 6.26
C ASP A 81 19.05 3.27 5.91
N LEU A 82 18.68 4.11 4.93
CA LEU A 82 19.53 5.18 4.40
C LEU A 82 18.97 6.58 4.64
N VAL A 83 17.69 6.69 5.02
CA VAL A 83 17.03 7.97 5.25
C VAL A 83 17.54 8.62 6.53
N THR A 84 17.81 9.93 6.48
CA THR A 84 18.13 10.75 7.66
C THR A 84 17.05 11.77 7.93
N ASP A 85 17.02 12.31 9.15
CA ASP A 85 16.08 13.35 9.54
C ASP A 85 16.26 14.61 8.69
N GLU A 86 17.48 14.98 8.34
CA GLU A 86 17.79 16.12 7.46
C GLU A 86 17.25 15.91 6.05
N ALA A 87 17.36 14.68 5.52
CA ALA A 87 16.82 14.34 4.21
C ALA A 87 15.28 14.42 4.19
N VAL A 88 14.62 13.97 5.26
CA VAL A 88 13.16 14.09 5.42
C VAL A 88 12.74 15.54 5.57
N ALA A 89 13.47 16.35 6.34
CA ALA A 89 13.19 17.78 6.49
C ALA A 89 13.30 18.51 5.15
N ALA A 90 14.38 18.28 4.40
CA ALA A 90 14.55 18.87 3.07
C ALA A 90 13.48 18.39 2.08
N ALA A 91 13.07 17.12 2.16
CA ALA A 91 11.97 16.57 1.36
C ALA A 91 10.63 17.24 1.70
N LEU A 92 10.40 17.53 2.98
CA LEU A 92 9.21 18.24 3.44
C LEU A 92 9.16 19.66 2.88
N GLU A 93 10.27 20.40 2.92
CA GLU A 93 10.35 21.73 2.30
C GLU A 93 10.02 21.69 0.80
N ARG A 94 10.61 20.74 0.06
CA ARG A 94 10.31 20.55 -1.37
C ARG A 94 8.85 20.18 -1.60
N CYS A 95 8.28 19.27 -0.80
CA CYS A 95 6.88 18.86 -0.92
C CYS A 95 5.90 20.00 -0.62
N LEU A 96 6.21 20.88 0.34
CA LEU A 96 5.38 22.03 0.71
C LEU A 96 5.47 23.19 -0.30
N SER A 97 6.49 23.18 -1.17
CA SER A 97 6.66 24.19 -2.21
C SER A 97 5.58 24.09 -3.30
N GLU A 98 5.42 25.18 -4.07
CA GLU A 98 4.55 25.18 -5.25
C GLU A 98 5.02 24.19 -6.31
N GLU A 99 6.34 24.06 -6.50
CA GLU A 99 6.94 23.08 -7.42
C GLU A 99 6.61 21.65 -7.00
N GLY A 100 6.65 21.34 -5.70
CA GLY A 100 6.28 20.03 -5.16
C GLY A 100 4.82 19.66 -5.49
N ARG A 101 3.89 20.61 -5.28
CA ARG A 101 2.47 20.43 -5.64
C ARG A 101 2.25 20.28 -7.15
N ALA A 102 2.95 21.09 -7.95
CA ALA A 102 2.90 21.00 -9.41
C ALA A 102 3.41 19.64 -9.89
N ARG A 103 4.52 19.15 -9.32
CA ARG A 103 5.06 17.82 -9.65
C ARG A 103 4.10 16.69 -9.29
N ALA A 104 3.46 16.75 -8.13
CA ALA A 104 2.46 15.75 -7.75
C ALA A 104 1.26 15.73 -8.71
N SER A 105 0.83 16.91 -9.17
CA SER A 105 -0.23 17.05 -10.18
C SER A 105 0.18 16.48 -11.53
N LEU A 106 1.41 16.75 -11.99
CA LEU A 106 1.94 16.16 -13.23
C LEU A 106 2.03 14.63 -13.15
N VAL A 107 2.48 14.08 -12.02
CA VAL A 107 2.52 12.63 -11.81
C VAL A 107 1.11 12.03 -11.84
N LYS A 108 0.12 12.68 -11.21
CA LYS A 108 -1.29 12.27 -11.28
C LYS A 108 -1.80 12.20 -12.72
N GLU A 109 -1.57 13.26 -13.49
CA GLU A 109 -2.01 13.34 -14.89
C GLU A 109 -1.34 12.28 -15.75
N ALA A 110 -0.02 12.12 -15.62
CA ALA A 110 0.73 11.10 -16.34
C ALA A 110 0.25 9.68 -16.00
N ALA A 111 0.03 9.39 -14.71
CA ALA A 111 -0.47 8.10 -14.26
C ALA A 111 -1.89 7.84 -14.77
N THR A 112 -2.78 8.84 -14.75
CA THR A 112 -4.13 8.71 -15.29
C THR A 112 -4.09 8.43 -16.80
N ARG A 113 -3.22 9.12 -17.54
CA ARG A 113 -3.04 8.90 -18.98
C ARG A 113 -2.49 7.52 -19.30
N SER A 114 -1.58 6.99 -18.47
CA SER A 114 -1.06 5.62 -18.66
C SER A 114 -2.11 4.52 -18.51
N LEU A 115 -3.28 4.84 -17.95
CA LEU A 115 -4.39 3.90 -17.79
C LEU A 115 -5.42 3.98 -18.94
N ALA A 116 -5.18 4.78 -19.98
CA ALA A 116 -6.15 4.99 -21.06
C ALA A 116 -6.66 3.68 -21.69
N ASP A 117 -5.76 2.72 -21.90
CA ASP A 117 -6.08 1.42 -22.51
C ASP A 117 -6.25 0.28 -21.48
N PHE A 118 -6.23 0.61 -20.18
CA PHE A 118 -6.16 -0.38 -19.11
C PHE A 118 -7.33 -1.35 -19.12
N ASP A 119 -8.57 -0.90 -19.36
CA ASP A 119 -9.75 -1.77 -19.36
C ASP A 119 -9.69 -2.79 -20.52
N ALA A 120 -9.21 -2.38 -21.68
CA ALA A 120 -9.04 -3.26 -22.84
C ALA A 120 -7.92 -4.27 -22.60
N GLU A 121 -6.76 -3.81 -22.12
CA GLU A 121 -5.63 -4.66 -21.76
C GLU A 121 -5.98 -5.66 -20.66
N PHE A 122 -6.65 -5.20 -19.60
CA PHE A 122 -7.07 -6.05 -18.49
C PHE A 122 -8.10 -7.09 -18.93
N THR A 123 -9.08 -6.70 -19.75
CA THR A 123 -10.07 -7.62 -20.33
C THR A 123 -9.39 -8.66 -21.22
N ALA A 124 -8.40 -8.26 -22.02
CA ALA A 124 -7.61 -9.20 -22.82
C ALA A 124 -6.82 -10.17 -21.93
N ALA A 125 -6.18 -9.66 -20.87
CA ALA A 125 -5.41 -10.46 -19.92
C ALA A 125 -6.26 -11.51 -19.19
N LEU A 126 -7.53 -11.18 -18.84
CA LEU A 126 -8.45 -12.13 -18.21
C LEU A 126 -8.87 -13.29 -19.13
N LYS A 127 -8.73 -13.15 -20.45
CA LYS A 127 -9.04 -14.21 -21.43
C LYS A 127 -7.88 -15.17 -21.64
N VAL A 128 -6.67 -14.82 -21.20
CA VAL A 128 -5.48 -15.68 -21.33
C VAL A 128 -5.67 -16.90 -20.41
N PRO A 129 -5.55 -18.14 -20.94
CA PRO A 129 -5.59 -19.34 -20.11
C PRO A 129 -4.54 -19.27 -18.99
N ALA A 130 -4.95 -19.57 -17.76
CA ALA A 130 -4.02 -19.59 -16.64
C ALA A 130 -2.95 -20.67 -16.86
N GLN A 131 -1.68 -20.27 -16.77
CA GLN A 131 -0.51 -21.16 -16.78
C GLN A 131 0.11 -21.21 -15.38
N PRO A 132 -0.50 -21.96 -14.43
CA PRO A 132 -0.03 -22.04 -13.04
C PRO A 132 1.41 -22.55 -12.91
N GLU A 133 1.89 -23.33 -13.87
CA GLU A 133 3.27 -23.82 -13.98
C GLU A 133 4.31 -22.69 -14.00
N LEU A 134 4.00 -21.53 -14.62
CA LEU A 134 4.90 -20.36 -14.59
C LEU A 134 5.11 -19.79 -13.19
N ARG A 135 4.20 -20.09 -12.24
CA ARG A 135 4.36 -19.69 -10.84
C ARG A 135 5.18 -20.67 -10.02
N ALA A 136 5.40 -21.90 -10.50
CA ALA A 136 6.12 -22.93 -9.77
C ALA A 136 7.55 -22.48 -9.45
N ASP A 137 8.19 -21.79 -10.39
CA ASP A 137 9.57 -21.33 -10.26
C ASP A 137 9.70 -19.97 -9.56
N LEU A 138 8.59 -19.23 -9.41
CA LEU A 138 8.56 -17.94 -8.71
C LEU A 138 8.44 -18.09 -7.19
N VAL A 139 8.02 -19.25 -6.69
CA VAL A 139 7.92 -19.52 -5.25
C VAL A 139 9.22 -20.20 -4.80
N PRO A 140 10.16 -19.47 -4.16
CA PRO A 140 11.37 -20.11 -3.65
C PRO A 140 11.00 -21.22 -2.67
N ALA A 141 11.67 -22.38 -2.81
CA ALA A 141 11.48 -23.50 -1.92
C ALA A 141 11.60 -23.03 -0.46
N PRO A 142 10.65 -23.40 0.43
CA PRO A 142 10.65 -22.88 1.78
C PRO A 142 11.95 -23.29 2.50
N GLY A 143 12.79 -22.31 2.82
CA GLY A 143 14.01 -22.55 3.57
C GLY A 143 13.75 -23.25 4.91
N ARG A 144 14.73 -24.01 5.40
CA ARG A 144 14.64 -24.82 6.65
C ARG A 144 14.06 -24.03 7.83
N VAL A 145 14.43 -22.76 7.98
CA VAL A 145 13.92 -21.85 9.02
C VAL A 145 12.43 -21.56 8.88
N ARG A 146 11.93 -21.32 7.66
CA ARG A 146 10.51 -21.06 7.39
C ARG A 146 9.67 -22.31 7.64
N ALA A 147 10.18 -23.49 7.30
CA ALA A 147 9.56 -24.78 7.58
C ALA A 147 9.43 -25.02 9.10
N LEU A 148 10.52 -24.83 9.86
CA LEU A 148 10.51 -24.91 11.33
C LEU A 148 9.53 -23.92 11.95
N ARG A 149 9.50 -22.67 11.47
CA ARG A 149 8.57 -21.64 11.96
C ARG A 149 7.10 -22.00 11.68
N LYS A 150 6.81 -22.62 10.53
CA LYS A 150 5.47 -23.13 10.18
C LYS A 150 5.06 -24.26 11.13
N MET A 151 5.95 -25.23 11.38
CA MET A 151 5.71 -26.32 12.32
C MET A 151 5.48 -25.81 13.74
N PHE A 152 6.31 -24.88 14.22
CA PHE A 152 6.16 -24.27 15.54
C PHE A 152 4.82 -23.51 15.67
N LYS A 153 4.42 -22.72 14.67
CA LYS A 153 3.11 -22.05 14.66
C LYS A 153 1.94 -23.03 14.64
N ALA A 154 2.07 -24.17 13.95
CA ALA A 154 1.04 -25.22 13.94
C ALA A 154 0.92 -25.91 15.31
N TRP A 155 2.06 -26.26 15.93
CA TRP A 155 2.11 -26.82 17.28
C TRP A 155 1.50 -25.87 18.31
N LYS A 156 1.89 -24.59 18.29
CA LYS A 156 1.36 -23.56 19.22
C LYS A 156 -0.17 -23.42 19.09
N ARG A 157 -0.72 -23.53 17.87
CA ARG A 157 -2.17 -23.51 17.62
C ARG A 157 -2.88 -24.75 18.18
N ARG A 158 -2.34 -25.96 17.99
CA ARG A 158 -2.87 -27.20 18.59
C ARG A 158 -2.87 -27.13 20.11
N ARG A 159 -1.77 -26.66 20.71
CA ARG A 159 -1.64 -26.54 22.17
C ARG A 159 -2.65 -25.55 22.77
N ARG A 160 -2.97 -24.44 22.10
CA ARG A 160 -4.00 -23.51 22.56
C ARG A 160 -5.41 -24.11 22.51
N ARG A 161 -5.72 -24.90 21.48
CA ARG A 161 -7.02 -25.61 21.38
C ARG A 161 -7.20 -26.65 22.48
N MET A 162 -6.14 -27.38 22.84
CA MET A 162 -6.20 -28.36 23.95
C MET A 162 -6.25 -27.72 25.36
N LYS A 163 -6.00 -26.41 25.49
CA LYS A 163 -6.14 -25.68 26.76
C LYS A 163 -7.49 -24.95 26.89
N ALA A 164 -8.31 -24.97 25.84
CA ALA A 164 -9.57 -24.22 25.76
C ALA A 164 -10.81 -25.14 25.72
N GLY A 165 -10.61 -26.45 25.91
CA GLY A 165 -11.64 -27.44 26.23
C GLY A 165 -11.27 -28.13 27.52
#